data_AF-A0A9P9HD83-F1
#
_entry.id   AF-A0A9P9HD83-F1
#
_cell.length_a   1.000
_cell.length_b   1.000
_cell.length_c   1.000
_cell.angle_alpha   90.00
_cell.angle_beta   90.00
_cell.angle_gamma   90.00
#
_symmetry.space_group_name_H-M   'P 1'
#
loop_
_entity.id
_entity.type
_entity.pdbx_description
1 polymer ?
#
loop_
_entity_poly.entity_id
_entity_poly.type
_entity_poly.pdbx_seq_one_letter_code
_entity_poly.pdbx_strand_id
1 'polypeptide(L)'
;MHFRMIGRLLATLLSFHSSVKASKHPNTILPRHSHPRVEYYNGVPKIKHSARRRDLTKSGYRPISLSSHGSPHDARYSAIWVFEPIGPDFQVIHDVPKEVFDSWVERLRNRSYVLTHVTATGPEEEAIFAGVMEYDRNNTVWTLDCGIKDWVPFL
;
A
#
# COMPACT_ATOMS: atom_id res chain seq x y z
N MET A 1 90.35 -25.79 6.99
CA MET A 1 89.32 -26.73 7.49
C MET A 1 87.95 -26.08 7.28
N HIS A 2 87.12 -26.70 6.45
CA HIS A 2 85.77 -26.26 6.07
C HIS A 2 84.72 -26.82 7.05
N PHE A 3 83.81 -26.00 7.58
CA PHE A 3 82.52 -26.43 8.17
C PHE A 3 81.55 -25.24 8.11
N ARG A 4 80.72 -25.12 7.06
CA ARG A 4 79.35 -25.64 6.88
C ARG A 4 78.32 -25.13 7.91
N MET A 5 77.53 -24.17 7.42
CA MET A 5 76.24 -23.67 7.86
C MET A 5 75.20 -24.80 8.02
N ILE A 6 74.55 -24.93 9.19
CA ILE A 6 73.33 -25.73 9.40
C ILE A 6 72.45 -25.01 10.42
N GLY A 7 71.22 -24.67 10.00
CA GLY A 7 70.23 -23.97 10.82
C GLY A 7 69.36 -24.87 11.70
N ARG A 8 68.35 -24.25 12.32
CA ARG A 8 67.13 -24.89 12.83
C ARG A 8 66.08 -23.80 13.08
N LEU A 9 65.09 -23.74 12.19
CA LEU A 9 63.82 -23.04 12.40
C LEU A 9 63.01 -23.82 13.45
N LEU A 10 62.60 -23.13 14.52
CA LEU A 10 61.71 -23.66 15.54
C LEU A 10 60.26 -23.44 15.07
N ALA A 11 59.59 -24.50 14.60
CA ALA A 11 58.17 -24.45 14.26
C ALA A 11 57.35 -24.95 15.46
N THR A 12 56.69 -24.04 16.18
CA THR A 12 55.71 -24.38 17.21
C THR A 12 54.38 -24.78 16.56
N LEU A 13 53.99 -26.05 16.71
CA LEU A 13 52.63 -26.53 16.44
C LEU A 13 51.69 -26.07 17.58
N LEU A 14 50.80 -25.12 17.30
CA LEU A 14 49.60 -24.90 18.11
C LEU A 14 48.51 -25.88 17.67
N SER A 15 48.15 -26.80 18.56
CA SER A 15 46.99 -27.67 18.39
C SER A 15 45.72 -26.89 18.71
N PHE A 16 44.93 -26.58 17.67
CA PHE A 16 43.58 -26.05 17.82
C PHE A 16 42.65 -27.14 18.34
N HIS A 17 42.27 -27.07 19.63
CA HIS A 17 41.13 -27.81 20.17
C HIS A 17 39.88 -26.94 20.04
N SER A 18 39.09 -27.15 19.00
CA SER A 18 37.75 -26.55 18.92
C SER A 18 36.80 -27.30 19.85
N SER A 19 36.55 -26.73 21.03
CA SER A 19 35.43 -27.15 21.86
C SER A 19 34.13 -26.79 21.14
N VAL A 20 33.39 -27.78 20.65
CA VAL A 20 32.02 -27.58 20.18
C VAL A 20 31.17 -27.30 21.42
N LYS A 21 30.91 -26.02 21.70
CA LYS A 21 29.87 -25.64 22.65
C LYS A 21 28.53 -26.06 22.07
N ALA A 22 27.78 -26.87 22.82
CA ALA A 22 26.39 -27.14 22.54
C ALA A 22 25.66 -25.80 22.39
N SER A 23 25.16 -25.53 21.18
CA SER A 23 24.29 -24.40 20.91
C SER A 23 23.03 -24.61 21.74
N LYS A 24 22.82 -23.78 22.76
CA LYS A 24 21.47 -23.56 23.28
C LYS A 24 20.68 -23.08 22.07
N HIS A 25 19.78 -23.91 21.56
CA HIS A 25 18.77 -23.44 20.62
C HIS A 25 18.14 -22.20 21.25
N PRO A 26 18.30 -21.00 20.66
CA PRO A 26 17.46 -19.91 21.06
C PRO A 26 16.04 -20.38 20.78
N ASN A 27 15.17 -20.34 21.80
CA ASN A 27 13.75 -20.23 21.53
C ASN A 27 13.59 -18.95 20.70
N THR A 28 13.67 -19.10 19.38
CA THR A 28 13.29 -18.06 18.45
C THR A 28 11.79 -17.92 18.62
N ILE A 29 11.40 -17.06 19.53
CA ILE A 29 10.07 -16.45 19.51
C ILE A 29 9.98 -15.87 18.10
N LEU A 30 9.18 -16.50 17.24
CA LEU A 30 8.87 -15.94 15.92
C LEU A 30 8.47 -14.48 16.16
N PRO A 31 9.03 -13.50 15.42
CA PRO A 31 8.64 -12.12 15.61
C PRO A 31 7.12 -12.06 15.50
N ARG A 32 6.46 -11.67 16.59
CA ARG A 32 5.03 -11.37 16.63
C ARG A 32 4.78 -10.50 15.41
N HIS A 33 4.05 -11.00 14.41
CA HIS A 33 3.75 -10.26 13.19
C HIS A 33 3.41 -8.83 13.59
N SER A 34 4.29 -7.89 13.27
CA SER A 34 4.07 -6.49 13.59
C SER A 34 2.76 -6.14 12.89
N HIS A 35 1.72 -5.83 13.66
CA HIS A 35 0.47 -5.42 13.06
C HIS A 35 0.75 -4.29 12.06
N PRO A 36 0.11 -4.32 10.88
CA PRO A 36 0.27 -3.24 9.92
C PRO A 36 -0.02 -1.92 10.63
N ARG A 37 0.81 -0.89 10.42
CA ARG A 37 0.49 0.44 10.97
C ARG A 37 -0.70 0.98 10.19
N VAL A 38 -1.78 1.25 10.91
CA VAL A 38 -3.04 1.72 10.33
C VAL A 38 -3.34 3.12 10.84
N GLU A 39 -3.74 4.00 9.93
CA GLU A 39 -4.27 5.32 10.23
C GLU A 39 -5.70 5.41 9.68
N TYR A 40 -6.59 6.10 10.37
CA TYR A 40 -7.95 6.28 9.88
C TYR A 40 -8.53 7.62 10.33
N TYR A 41 -9.59 8.03 9.64
CA TYR A 41 -10.45 9.13 10.06
C TYR A 41 -11.88 8.83 9.65
N ASN A 42 -12.82 9.41 10.39
CA ASN A 42 -14.25 9.19 10.19
C ASN A 42 -15.01 10.52 10.08
N GLY A 43 -15.87 10.65 9.07
CA GLY A 43 -16.82 11.73 8.88
C GLY A 43 -16.23 13.14 8.79
N VAL A 44 -15.02 13.27 8.24
CA VAL A 44 -14.34 14.57 8.18
C VAL A 44 -14.77 15.38 6.95
N PRO A 45 -14.85 16.72 7.03
CA PRO A 45 -15.18 17.55 5.85
C PRO A 45 -14.09 17.46 4.78
N LYS A 46 -14.44 17.81 3.53
CA LYS A 46 -13.56 17.87 2.35
C LYS A 46 -12.15 18.41 2.66
N ILE A 47 -12.05 19.55 3.33
CA ILE A 47 -10.76 20.21 3.63
C ILE A 47 -9.85 19.28 4.47
N LYS A 48 -10.41 18.64 5.49
CA LYS A 48 -9.67 17.73 6.37
C LYS A 48 -9.34 16.41 5.68
N HIS A 49 -10.26 15.89 4.85
CA HIS A 49 -9.98 14.73 3.99
C HIS A 49 -8.79 15.01 3.05
N SER A 50 -8.81 16.15 2.36
CA SER A 50 -7.73 16.62 1.49
C SER A 50 -6.38 16.73 2.22
N ALA A 51 -6.37 17.29 3.43
CA ALA A 51 -5.15 17.39 4.24
C ALA A 51 -4.63 16.00 4.65
N ARG A 52 -5.49 15.16 5.24
CA ARG A 52 -5.12 13.81 5.70
C ARG A 52 -4.59 12.94 4.57
N ARG A 53 -5.28 12.93 3.42
CA ARG A 53 -4.84 12.23 2.21
C ARG A 53 -3.43 12.67 1.81
N ARG A 54 -3.17 13.98 1.72
CA ARG A 54 -1.85 14.51 1.35
C ARG A 54 -0.76 14.05 2.33
N ASP A 55 -1.01 14.16 3.62
CA ASP A 55 -0.02 13.87 4.66
C ASP A 55 0.29 12.37 4.75
N LEU A 56 -0.75 11.53 4.64
CA LEU A 56 -0.63 10.07 4.66
C LEU A 56 0.09 9.55 3.42
N THR A 57 -0.27 10.02 2.21
CA THR A 57 0.45 9.66 0.98
C THR A 57 1.93 10.02 1.07
N LYS A 58 2.27 11.23 1.55
CA LYS A 58 3.67 11.65 1.75
C LYS A 58 4.41 10.78 2.77
N SER A 59 3.69 10.19 3.72
CA SER A 59 4.24 9.36 4.79
C SER A 59 4.33 7.88 4.41
N GLY A 60 4.06 7.52 3.15
CA GLY A 60 4.12 6.13 2.68
C GLY A 60 2.90 5.28 3.06
N TYR A 61 1.77 5.92 3.37
CA TYR A 61 0.51 5.23 3.60
C TYR A 61 -0.33 5.17 2.32
N ARG A 62 -1.11 4.09 2.18
CA ARG A 62 -2.00 3.81 1.06
C ARG A 62 -3.43 3.60 1.55
N PRO A 63 -4.46 4.06 0.82
CA PRO A 63 -5.85 3.86 1.23
C PRO A 63 -6.28 2.41 0.97
N ILE A 64 -6.93 1.80 1.95
CA ILE A 64 -7.54 0.45 1.85
C ILE A 64 -9.06 0.48 2.05
N SER A 65 -9.61 1.66 2.33
CA SER A 65 -11.04 1.91 2.39
C SER A 65 -11.30 3.40 2.21
N LEU A 66 -12.37 3.74 1.50
CA LEU A 66 -12.85 5.10 1.29
C LEU A 66 -14.37 5.08 1.24
N SER A 67 -15.01 5.90 2.07
CA SER A 67 -16.46 6.13 2.02
C SER A 67 -16.78 7.62 2.16
N SER A 68 -17.92 7.99 1.60
CA SER A 68 -18.48 9.34 1.68
C SER A 68 -19.97 9.27 2.03
N HIS A 69 -20.46 10.32 2.69
CA HIS A 69 -21.88 10.50 3.04
C HIS A 69 -22.18 12.00 3.22
N GLY A 70 -23.47 12.36 3.26
CA GLY A 70 -23.95 13.74 3.38
C GLY A 70 -24.50 14.31 2.07
N SER A 71 -24.91 15.59 2.10
CA SER A 71 -25.32 16.30 0.87
C SER A 71 -24.11 16.67 0.01
N PRO A 72 -24.28 16.94 -1.30
CA PRO A 72 -23.19 17.40 -2.17
C PRO A 72 -22.39 18.58 -1.61
N HIS A 73 -23.07 19.53 -0.94
CA HIS A 73 -22.42 20.71 -0.34
C HIS A 73 -21.80 20.48 1.05
N ASP A 74 -22.01 19.31 1.66
CA ASP A 74 -21.45 18.95 2.97
C ASP A 74 -20.97 17.49 2.99
N ALA A 75 -20.25 17.08 1.94
CA ALA A 75 -19.69 15.75 1.91
C ALA A 75 -18.70 15.52 3.06
N ARG A 76 -18.91 14.40 3.72
CA ARG A 76 -18.10 13.91 4.83
C ARG A 76 -17.45 12.59 4.43
N TYR A 77 -16.15 12.47 4.70
CA TYR A 77 -15.33 11.36 4.27
C TYR A 77 -14.78 10.54 5.43
N SER A 78 -14.74 9.24 5.22
CA SER A 78 -14.06 8.29 6.10
C SER A 78 -13.09 7.45 5.27
N ALA A 79 -11.92 7.16 5.82
CA ALA A 79 -10.94 6.34 5.12
C ALA A 79 -10.04 5.61 6.11
N ILE A 80 -9.57 4.44 5.68
CA ILE A 80 -8.58 3.63 6.39
C ILE A 80 -7.35 3.54 5.51
N TRP A 81 -6.18 3.69 6.13
CA TRP A 81 -4.89 3.75 5.48
C TRP A 81 -3.93 2.78 6.13
N VAL A 82 -3.13 2.09 5.33
CA VAL A 82 -2.08 1.20 5.81
C VAL A 82 -0.71 1.75 5.42
N PHE A 83 0.27 1.66 6.32
CA PHE A 83 1.65 1.97 5.97
C PHE A 83 2.19 0.89 5.04
N GLU A 84 2.37 1.26 3.78
CA GLU A 84 2.85 0.40 2.71
C GLU A 84 3.65 1.28 1.72
N PRO A 85 4.93 1.56 2.04
CA PRO A 85 5.74 2.51 1.28
C PRO A 85 6.16 1.96 -0.09
N ILE A 86 6.03 0.64 -0.29
CA ILE A 86 6.30 -0.04 -1.55
C ILE A 86 4.99 -0.67 -2.02
N GLY A 87 4.44 -0.17 -3.12
CA GLY A 87 3.22 -0.68 -3.74
C GLY A 87 3.07 -0.12 -5.16
N PRO A 88 2.02 -0.49 -5.89
CA PRO A 88 1.72 0.11 -7.19
C PRO A 88 1.54 1.63 -7.09
N ASP A 89 1.71 2.39 -8.17
CA ASP A 89 1.34 3.81 -8.12
C ASP A 89 -0.18 3.94 -7.86
N PHE A 90 -0.62 5.00 -7.20
CA PHE A 90 -2.04 5.22 -6.97
C PHE A 90 -2.44 6.69 -7.09
N GLN A 91 -3.68 6.91 -7.52
CA GLN A 91 -4.28 8.23 -7.65
C GLN A 91 -5.62 8.26 -6.92
N VAL A 92 -5.93 9.43 -6.35
CA VAL A 92 -7.15 9.64 -5.56
C VAL A 92 -7.82 10.93 -6.00
N ILE A 93 -9.13 10.86 -6.22
CA ILE A 93 -9.99 12.03 -6.49
C ILE A 93 -11.13 12.06 -5.48
N HIS A 94 -11.66 13.24 -5.16
CA HIS A 94 -12.83 13.43 -4.33
C HIS A 94 -13.51 14.77 -4.63
N ASP A 95 -14.78 14.86 -4.27
CA ASP A 95 -15.60 16.08 -4.40
C ASP A 95 -15.70 16.57 -5.84
N VAL A 96 -16.04 15.65 -6.73
CA VAL A 96 -16.21 15.94 -8.16
C VAL A 96 -17.54 15.39 -8.67
N PRO A 97 -18.21 16.08 -9.61
CA PRO A 97 -19.42 15.57 -10.24
C PRO A 97 -19.09 14.36 -11.14
N LYS A 98 -20.13 13.65 -11.56
CA LYS A 98 -20.02 12.41 -12.35
C LYS A 98 -19.16 12.57 -13.60
N GLU A 99 -19.35 13.63 -14.37
CA GLU A 99 -18.65 13.83 -15.66
C GLU A 99 -17.13 13.94 -15.47
N VAL A 100 -16.71 14.59 -14.38
CA VAL A 100 -15.30 14.74 -14.02
C VAL A 100 -14.74 13.42 -13.49
N PHE A 101 -15.52 12.68 -12.70
CA PHE A 101 -15.13 11.37 -12.21
C PHE A 101 -14.94 10.37 -13.36
N ASP A 102 -15.93 10.27 -14.26
CA ASP A 102 -15.88 9.38 -15.43
C ASP A 102 -14.66 9.73 -16.31
N SER A 103 -14.45 11.01 -16.60
CA SER A 103 -13.27 11.46 -17.37
C SER A 103 -11.94 11.12 -16.67
N TRP A 104 -11.89 11.16 -15.34
CA TRP A 104 -10.72 10.76 -14.55
C TRP A 104 -10.47 9.26 -14.65
N VAL A 105 -11.52 8.45 -14.52
CA VAL A 105 -11.48 6.99 -14.65
C VAL A 105 -11.00 6.56 -16.04
N GLU A 106 -11.61 7.11 -17.10
CA GLU A 106 -11.25 6.85 -18.50
C GLU A 106 -9.78 7.12 -18.79
N ARG A 107 -9.30 8.31 -18.38
CA ARG A 107 -7.90 8.70 -18.58
C ARG A 107 -6.92 7.76 -17.88
N LEU A 108 -7.24 7.30 -16.68
CA LEU A 108 -6.36 6.42 -15.91
C LEU A 108 -6.43 4.97 -16.40
N ARG A 109 -7.60 4.50 -16.84
CA ARG A 109 -7.74 3.21 -17.51
C ARG A 109 -6.83 3.11 -18.74
N ASN A 110 -6.79 4.16 -19.56
CA ASN A 110 -5.89 4.25 -20.73
C ASN A 110 -4.39 4.27 -20.36
N ARG A 111 -4.05 4.35 -19.08
CA ARG A 111 -2.69 4.30 -18.52
C ARG A 111 -2.46 3.05 -17.67
N SER A 112 -3.27 2.01 -17.85
CA SER A 112 -3.22 0.74 -17.11
C SER A 112 -3.49 0.88 -15.61
N TYR A 113 -4.40 1.76 -15.22
CA TYR A 113 -4.92 1.78 -13.84
C TYR A 113 -6.27 1.07 -13.74
N VAL A 114 -6.54 0.52 -12.56
CA VAL A 114 -7.80 -0.11 -12.18
C VAL A 114 -8.47 0.70 -11.07
N LEU A 115 -9.81 0.79 -11.09
CA LEU A 115 -10.58 1.41 -10.02
C LEU A 115 -10.72 0.43 -8.85
N THR A 116 -10.08 0.75 -7.72
CA THR A 116 -10.07 -0.12 -6.52
C THR A 116 -11.10 0.33 -5.48
N HIS A 117 -11.43 1.62 -5.48
CA HIS A 117 -12.42 2.18 -4.56
C HIS A 117 -13.26 3.23 -5.29
N VAL A 118 -14.56 3.20 -5.04
CA VAL A 118 -15.51 4.22 -5.49
C VAL A 118 -16.55 4.44 -4.40
N THR A 119 -16.90 5.70 -4.17
CA THR A 119 -18.01 6.12 -3.31
C THR A 119 -18.64 7.35 -3.90
N ALA A 120 -19.95 7.49 -3.70
CA ALA A 120 -20.71 8.67 -4.08
C ALA A 120 -21.63 9.07 -2.94
N THR A 121 -21.96 10.36 -2.86
CA THR A 121 -22.95 10.88 -1.92
C THR A 121 -23.78 11.99 -2.55
N GLY A 122 -25.00 12.17 -2.04
CA GLY A 122 -26.00 13.07 -2.61
C GLY A 122 -27.05 12.35 -3.46
N PRO A 123 -28.06 13.09 -3.96
CA PRO A 123 -29.04 12.56 -4.89
C PRO A 123 -28.40 12.22 -6.24
N GLU A 124 -29.06 11.40 -7.06
CA GLU A 124 -28.51 10.90 -8.33
C GLU A 124 -28.08 12.05 -9.27
N GLU A 125 -28.88 13.11 -9.35
CA GLU A 125 -28.69 14.23 -10.26
C GLU A 125 -27.55 15.18 -9.84
N GLU A 126 -27.15 15.15 -8.58
CA GLU A 126 -26.10 16.01 -8.01
C GLU A 126 -25.04 15.21 -7.26
N ALA A 127 -24.94 13.91 -7.56
CA ALA A 127 -24.03 13.03 -6.86
C ALA A 127 -22.58 13.50 -7.03
N ILE A 128 -21.86 13.56 -5.92
CA ILE A 128 -20.42 13.82 -5.92
C ILE A 128 -19.66 12.55 -5.60
N PHE A 129 -18.60 12.32 -6.36
CA PHE A 129 -17.84 11.09 -6.35
C PHE A 129 -16.48 11.28 -5.69
N ALA A 130 -15.98 10.18 -5.14
CA ALA A 130 -14.60 10.00 -4.75
C ALA A 130 -14.14 8.59 -5.10
N GLY A 131 -12.84 8.43 -5.36
CA GLY A 131 -12.31 7.14 -5.74
C GLY A 131 -10.80 7.05 -5.64
N VAL A 132 -10.33 5.81 -5.70
CA VAL A 132 -8.92 5.43 -5.73
C VAL A 132 -8.70 4.54 -6.95
N MET A 133 -7.69 4.88 -7.73
CA MET A 133 -7.20 4.05 -8.83
C MET A 133 -5.76 3.65 -8.57
N GLU A 134 -5.43 2.39 -8.80
CA GLU A 134 -4.08 1.86 -8.65
C GLU A 134 -3.54 1.40 -9.99
N TYR A 135 -2.25 1.61 -10.22
CA TYR A 135 -1.57 1.09 -11.40
C TYR A 135 -1.60 -0.42 -11.35
N ASP A 136 -2.10 -1.03 -12.41
CA ASP A 136 -2.22 -2.47 -12.49
C ASP A 136 -1.12 -3.06 -13.37
N ARG A 137 -0.30 -3.91 -12.76
CA ARG A 137 0.78 -4.64 -13.43
C ARG A 137 0.26 -5.84 -14.21
N ASN A 138 -0.96 -6.28 -13.93
CA ASN A 138 -1.51 -7.53 -14.43
C ASN A 138 -2.46 -7.34 -15.62
N ASN A 139 -2.70 -6.10 -16.06
CA ASN A 139 -3.65 -5.76 -17.14
C ASN A 139 -5.02 -6.42 -16.95
N THR A 140 -5.57 -6.34 -15.75
CA THR A 140 -6.90 -6.79 -15.36
C THR A 140 -7.93 -6.19 -16.32
N VAL A 141 -8.79 -7.06 -16.86
CA VAL A 141 -9.97 -6.63 -17.63
C VAL A 141 -11.06 -6.27 -16.63
N TRP A 142 -11.50 -5.00 -16.63
CA TRP A 142 -12.53 -4.51 -15.74
C TRP A 142 -13.45 -3.52 -16.45
N THR A 143 -14.69 -3.43 -15.96
CA THR A 143 -15.70 -2.46 -16.38
C THR A 143 -16.24 -1.72 -15.16
N LEU A 144 -16.48 -0.42 -15.30
CA LEU A 144 -17.30 0.34 -14.35
C LEU A 144 -18.65 0.52 -15.02
N ASP A 145 -19.65 -0.20 -14.52
CA ASP A 145 -21.02 -0.11 -15.02
C ASP A 145 -21.88 0.63 -13.99
N CYS A 146 -22.54 1.70 -14.45
CA CYS A 146 -23.37 2.58 -13.63
C CYS A 146 -24.82 2.49 -14.12
N GLY A 147 -25.79 2.66 -13.23
CA GLY A 147 -27.20 2.71 -13.65
C GLY A 147 -27.74 1.38 -14.14
N ILE A 148 -27.18 0.27 -13.65
CA ILE A 148 -27.67 -1.08 -13.93
C ILE A 148 -29.10 -1.22 -13.36
N LYS A 149 -30.10 -1.27 -14.24
CA LYS A 149 -31.52 -1.47 -13.87
C LYS A 149 -31.92 -2.94 -13.93
N ASP A 150 -31.33 -3.67 -14.88
CA ASP A 150 -31.64 -5.07 -15.17
C ASP A 150 -30.35 -5.91 -15.10
N TRP A 151 -29.80 -6.05 -13.90
CA TRP A 151 -28.55 -6.80 -13.72
C TRP A 151 -28.75 -8.27 -14.07
N VAL A 152 -28.08 -8.72 -15.13
CA VAL A 152 -27.96 -10.14 -15.46
C VAL A 152 -26.50 -10.54 -15.22
N PRO A 153 -26.21 -11.46 -14.28
CA PRO A 153 -24.85 -11.94 -14.09
C PRO A 153 -24.33 -12.58 -15.37
N PHE A 154 -23.04 -12.36 -15.65
CA PHE A 154 -22.36 -13.05 -16.75
C PHE A 154 -22.44 -14.58 -16.51
N LEU A 155 -23.08 -15.29 -17.45
CA LEU A 155 -23.08 -16.76 -17.54
C LEU A 155 -21.82 -17.25 -18.26
#